data_AF-A0A182SNE1-F1
#
_entry.id   AF-A0A182SNE1-F1
#
_cell.length_a   1.000
_cell.length_b   1.000
_cell.length_c   1.000
_cell.angle_alpha   90.00
_cell.angle_beta   90.00
_cell.angle_gamma   90.00
#
_symmetry.space_group_name_H-M   'P 1'
#
loop_
_entity.id
_entity.type
_entity.pdbx_description
1 polymer ?
#
loop_
_entity_poly.entity_id
_entity_poly.type
_entity_poly.pdbx_seq_one_letter_code
_entity_poly.pdbx_strand_id
1 'polypeptide(L)'
;MLGACKVSTKACLTLVVSKVLDVLLKYPEDRLSTFGCMQRVGQKHPEICMSVTPHLLMDHPFFDNAERDVEDPAYVCVLIMLFNAAQHLPAMLSLFPETTLKHYAYLRDTMPNFVPRLAVGGDTKELNLVGSTGSRQFLETLLSNIQRAYSAPQARQALLKAAQDDLDRLAEIDPAFSGTANFTSVFFGAQLQMEQLQLATTGQSIKAPIKECLLQLIKKCLMLQNLFSNLTTDDQLLVKQMCLRASALNLVLIVKDRSQSALGPCQLLLHIASDASSFLQENTLLVADTFTSAILTKLASVGDPKPGRVYREILPIVQTAAPVVIPQINTNIKMCKARIIEPTESSYSAENVIKVTAGLIAAVPFVAELENLQQSQRQDLRLKVKYPDQNVHIIVPRKRDLKKVMTEQGESESQWRLRTKVLLSHGVWTEASTVEITICLSVKPNNELELCKPVKVHFAPKPVKRGL
;
A
#
# COMPACT_ATOMS: atom_id res chain seq x y z
N MET A 1 22.31 -14.86 2.34
CA MET A 1 23.59 -15.27 2.96
C MET A 1 24.71 -15.39 1.94
N LEU A 2 24.57 -16.13 0.82
CA LEU A 2 25.67 -16.32 -0.15
C LEU A 2 26.26 -15.01 -0.71
N GLY A 3 25.43 -14.02 -1.08
CA GLY A 3 25.93 -12.71 -1.54
C GLY A 3 26.70 -11.91 -0.48
N ALA A 4 26.67 -12.31 0.80
CA ALA A 4 27.48 -11.70 1.84
C ALA A 4 28.88 -12.35 1.98
N CYS A 5 29.06 -13.58 1.49
CA CYS A 5 30.31 -14.33 1.65
C CYS A 5 31.39 -13.85 0.68
N LYS A 6 32.65 -14.04 1.08
CA LYS A 6 33.81 -13.97 0.16
C LYS A 6 34.19 -15.37 -0.29
N VAL A 7 34.54 -15.51 -1.56
CA VAL A 7 34.90 -16.77 -2.20
C VAL A 7 36.34 -16.68 -2.70
N SER A 8 37.15 -17.71 -2.43
CA SER A 8 38.60 -17.67 -2.65
C SER A 8 39.05 -18.15 -4.03
N THR A 9 38.22 -18.90 -4.78
CA THR A 9 38.62 -19.52 -6.04
C THR A 9 37.55 -19.42 -7.13
N LYS A 10 37.99 -19.51 -8.40
CA LYS A 10 37.12 -19.61 -9.58
C LYS A 10 36.12 -20.76 -9.47
N ALA A 11 36.58 -21.94 -9.06
CA ALA A 11 35.72 -23.13 -8.93
C ALA A 11 34.58 -22.91 -7.92
N CYS A 12 34.89 -22.27 -6.78
CA CYS A 12 33.87 -21.97 -5.78
C CYS A 12 32.86 -20.92 -6.30
N LEU A 13 33.30 -19.91 -7.05
CA LEU A 13 32.38 -18.93 -7.64
C LEU A 13 31.46 -19.60 -8.66
N THR A 14 32.01 -20.41 -9.57
CA THR A 14 31.22 -21.17 -10.55
C THR A 14 30.21 -22.10 -9.88
N LEU A 15 30.58 -22.74 -8.77
CA LEU A 15 29.68 -23.56 -7.97
C LEU A 15 28.54 -22.73 -7.35
N VAL A 16 28.84 -21.54 -6.81
CA VAL A 16 27.82 -20.62 -6.29
C VAL A 16 26.85 -20.22 -7.39
N VAL A 17 27.36 -19.80 -8.56
CA VAL A 17 26.51 -19.41 -9.70
C VAL A 17 25.61 -20.58 -10.12
N SER A 18 26.17 -21.76 -10.36
CA SER A 18 25.40 -22.95 -10.76
C SER A 18 24.31 -23.28 -9.73
N LYS A 19 24.62 -23.29 -8.43
CA LYS A 19 23.63 -23.62 -7.39
C LYS A 19 22.55 -22.56 -7.23
N VAL A 20 22.89 -21.29 -7.43
CA VAL A 20 21.91 -20.20 -7.40
C VAL A 20 20.96 -20.29 -8.61
N LEU A 21 21.48 -20.63 -9.79
CA LEU A 21 20.66 -20.87 -10.98
C LEU A 21 19.77 -22.12 -10.84
N ASP A 22 20.29 -23.22 -10.27
CA ASP A 22 19.49 -24.42 -9.96
C ASP A 22 18.29 -24.07 -9.04
N VAL A 23 18.53 -23.21 -8.05
CA VAL A 23 17.49 -22.75 -7.12
C VAL A 23 16.46 -21.87 -7.84
N LEU A 24 16.91 -20.97 -8.73
CA LEU A 24 16.00 -20.13 -9.52
C LEU A 24 15.10 -20.96 -10.43
N LEU A 25 15.65 -21.98 -11.08
CA LEU A 25 14.88 -22.91 -11.92
C LEU A 25 13.83 -23.67 -11.10
N LYS A 26 14.18 -24.07 -9.87
CA LYS A 26 13.26 -24.79 -8.98
C LYS A 26 12.22 -23.88 -8.31
N TYR A 27 12.56 -22.62 -8.06
CA TYR A 27 11.76 -21.63 -7.33
C TYR A 27 11.79 -20.27 -8.05
N PRO A 28 11.10 -20.14 -9.21
CA PRO A 28 11.10 -18.91 -10.00
C PRO A 28 10.52 -17.70 -9.24
N GLU A 29 9.64 -17.94 -8.26
CA GLU A 29 9.05 -16.91 -7.40
C GLU A 29 10.09 -16.11 -6.58
N ASP A 30 11.27 -16.70 -6.32
CA ASP A 30 12.33 -16.05 -5.57
C ASP A 30 13.30 -15.25 -6.46
N ARG A 31 12.97 -15.02 -7.75
CA ARG A 31 13.85 -14.36 -8.74
C ARG A 31 14.50 -13.06 -8.28
N LEU A 32 13.75 -12.16 -7.62
CA LEU A 32 14.29 -10.89 -7.14
C LEU A 32 15.35 -11.08 -6.05
N SER A 33 15.17 -12.09 -5.19
CA SER A 33 16.14 -12.43 -4.14
C SER A 33 17.41 -13.03 -4.76
N THR A 34 17.25 -13.85 -5.79
CA THR A 34 18.34 -14.44 -6.57
C THR A 34 19.13 -13.34 -7.30
N PHE A 35 18.45 -12.38 -7.94
CA PHE A 35 19.06 -11.21 -8.58
C PHE A 35 19.87 -10.38 -7.59
N GLY A 36 19.29 -10.03 -6.43
CA GLY A 36 20.00 -9.31 -5.38
C GLY A 36 21.19 -10.11 -4.80
N CYS A 37 21.10 -11.44 -4.75
CA CYS A 37 22.24 -12.28 -4.35
C CYS A 37 23.39 -12.18 -5.36
N MET A 38 23.08 -12.34 -6.66
CA MET A 38 24.06 -12.33 -7.74
C MET A 38 24.67 -10.95 -7.97
N GLN A 39 23.89 -9.88 -7.80
CA GLN A 39 24.36 -8.51 -7.72
C GLN A 39 25.52 -8.38 -6.72
N ARG A 40 25.30 -8.81 -5.47
CA ARG A 40 26.32 -8.73 -4.41
C ARG A 40 27.52 -9.64 -4.64
N VAL A 41 27.29 -10.82 -5.23
CA VAL A 41 28.39 -11.72 -5.62
C VAL A 41 29.30 -11.03 -6.62
N GLY A 42 28.74 -10.36 -7.62
CA GLY A 42 29.47 -9.58 -8.62
C GLY A 42 30.29 -8.44 -8.01
N GLN A 43 29.65 -7.63 -7.14
CA GLN A 43 30.30 -6.51 -6.46
C GLN A 43 31.51 -6.94 -5.62
N LYS A 44 31.44 -8.11 -4.97
CA LYS A 44 32.50 -8.59 -4.06
C LYS A 44 33.66 -9.31 -4.74
N HIS A 45 33.46 -9.83 -5.95
CA HIS A 45 34.45 -10.69 -6.63
C HIS A 45 34.72 -10.25 -8.08
N PRO A 46 35.03 -8.97 -8.35
CA PRO A 46 35.18 -8.49 -9.73
C PRO A 46 36.29 -9.21 -10.49
N GLU A 47 37.44 -9.46 -9.86
CA GLU A 47 38.58 -10.16 -10.48
C GLU A 47 38.25 -11.62 -10.84
N ILE A 48 37.60 -12.35 -9.93
CA ILE A 48 37.22 -13.74 -10.17
C ILE A 48 36.13 -13.80 -11.25
N CYS A 49 35.16 -12.86 -11.22
CA CYS A 49 34.12 -12.71 -12.24
C CYS A 49 34.73 -12.53 -13.63
N MET A 50 35.73 -11.65 -13.78
CA MET A 50 36.46 -11.45 -15.04
C MET A 50 37.00 -12.76 -15.62
N SER A 51 37.56 -13.63 -14.78
CA SER A 51 38.14 -14.91 -15.20
C SER A 51 37.11 -15.98 -15.62
N VAL A 52 35.84 -15.82 -15.25
CA VAL A 52 34.73 -16.73 -15.60
C VAL A 52 33.83 -16.16 -16.70
N THR A 53 33.92 -14.86 -17.01
CA THR A 53 33.06 -14.16 -17.98
C THR A 53 32.88 -14.93 -19.30
N PRO A 54 33.94 -15.38 -20.00
CA PRO A 54 33.76 -16.05 -21.29
C PRO A 54 32.97 -17.36 -21.15
N HIS A 55 33.20 -18.09 -20.05
CA HIS A 55 32.51 -19.35 -19.79
C HIS A 55 31.03 -19.14 -19.45
N LEU A 56 30.70 -18.11 -18.66
CA LEU A 56 29.33 -17.83 -18.24
C LEU A 56 28.45 -17.25 -19.36
N LEU A 57 29.03 -16.38 -20.19
CA LEU A 57 28.38 -15.88 -21.40
C LEU A 57 28.31 -16.95 -22.50
N MET A 58 29.05 -18.05 -22.34
CA MET A 58 29.29 -19.06 -23.37
C MET A 58 29.74 -18.39 -24.66
N ASP A 59 30.72 -17.51 -24.54
CA ASP A 59 31.33 -16.82 -25.67
C ASP A 59 32.47 -17.68 -26.21
N HIS A 60 32.44 -17.99 -27.51
CA HIS A 60 33.45 -18.83 -28.15
C HIS A 60 34.32 -17.96 -29.08
N PRO A 61 35.66 -18.03 -28.99
CA PRO A 61 36.56 -17.13 -29.75
C PRO A 61 36.41 -17.15 -31.28
N PHE A 62 35.75 -18.19 -31.82
CA PHE A 62 35.63 -18.42 -33.26
C PHE A 62 34.18 -18.66 -33.75
N PHE A 63 33.21 -18.77 -32.84
CA PHE A 63 31.84 -19.12 -33.20
C PHE A 63 30.85 -18.17 -32.54
N ASP A 64 30.04 -17.52 -33.35
CA ASP A 64 28.91 -16.74 -32.87
C ASP A 64 27.81 -17.70 -32.43
N ASN A 65 27.56 -17.73 -31.12
CA ASN A 65 26.45 -18.50 -30.56
C ASN A 65 25.13 -17.76 -30.77
N ALA A 66 24.03 -18.53 -30.82
CA ALA A 66 22.69 -17.96 -30.86
C ALA A 66 22.48 -16.98 -29.70
N GLU A 67 21.93 -15.81 -30.01
CA GLU A 67 21.65 -14.77 -29.02
C GLU A 67 20.71 -15.32 -27.93
N ARG A 68 21.08 -15.08 -26.67
CA ARG A 68 20.30 -15.53 -25.52
C ARG A 68 19.16 -14.57 -25.26
N ASP A 69 18.02 -15.16 -24.88
CA ASP A 69 16.81 -14.41 -24.55
C ASP A 69 16.98 -13.60 -23.26
N VAL A 70 16.71 -12.29 -23.33
CA VAL A 70 16.75 -11.35 -22.21
C VAL A 70 15.56 -11.56 -21.26
N GLU A 71 14.56 -12.34 -21.66
CA GLU A 71 13.46 -12.76 -20.78
C GLU A 71 13.82 -13.97 -19.90
N ASP A 72 14.89 -14.72 -20.23
CA ASP A 72 15.34 -15.87 -19.41
C ASP A 72 15.90 -15.39 -18.06
N PRO A 73 15.23 -15.74 -16.92
CA PRO A 73 15.68 -15.34 -15.61
C PRO A 73 17.09 -15.81 -15.27
N ALA A 74 17.53 -16.97 -15.78
CA ALA A 74 18.86 -17.50 -15.50
C ALA A 74 19.95 -16.67 -16.18
N TYR A 75 19.76 -16.33 -17.45
CA TYR A 75 20.67 -15.46 -18.19
C TYR A 75 20.72 -14.04 -17.60
N VAL A 76 19.56 -13.44 -17.28
CA VAL A 76 19.49 -12.13 -16.61
C VAL A 76 20.26 -12.14 -15.29
N CYS A 77 20.18 -13.23 -14.53
CA CYS A 77 20.89 -13.38 -13.26
C CYS A 77 22.43 -13.33 -13.43
N VAL A 78 22.94 -13.94 -14.51
CA VAL A 78 24.37 -13.88 -14.87
C VAL A 78 24.77 -12.47 -15.30
N LEU A 79 23.96 -11.81 -16.13
CA LEU A 79 24.22 -10.44 -16.58
C LEU A 79 24.27 -9.44 -15.42
N ILE A 80 23.32 -9.53 -14.48
CA ILE A 80 23.32 -8.71 -13.26
C ILE A 80 24.65 -8.87 -12.50
N MET A 81 25.13 -10.11 -12.31
CA MET A 81 26.42 -10.34 -11.64
C MET A 81 27.58 -9.69 -12.39
N LEU A 82 27.66 -9.88 -13.71
CA LEU A 82 28.78 -9.40 -14.53
C LEU A 82 28.80 -7.87 -14.63
N PHE A 83 27.65 -7.21 -14.79
CA PHE A 83 27.58 -5.75 -14.80
C PHE A 83 27.98 -5.15 -13.45
N ASN A 84 27.57 -5.76 -12.34
CA ASN A 84 28.01 -5.33 -11.02
C ASN A 84 29.51 -5.55 -10.78
N ALA A 85 30.09 -6.61 -11.32
CA ALA A 85 31.54 -6.80 -11.31
C ALA A 85 32.26 -5.74 -12.15
N ALA A 86 31.75 -5.46 -13.36
CA ALA A 86 32.34 -4.48 -14.28
C ALA A 86 32.30 -3.03 -13.75
N GLN A 87 31.35 -2.69 -12.87
CA GLN A 87 31.33 -1.40 -12.19
C GLN A 87 32.60 -1.18 -11.34
N HIS A 88 33.08 -2.25 -10.68
CA HIS A 88 34.28 -2.20 -9.84
C HIS A 88 35.57 -2.53 -10.61
N LEU A 89 35.46 -3.15 -11.79
CA LEU A 89 36.58 -3.46 -12.66
C LEU A 89 36.23 -3.13 -14.13
N PRO A 90 36.39 -1.85 -14.53
CA PRO A 90 35.99 -1.39 -15.87
C PRO A 90 36.67 -2.12 -17.04
N ALA A 91 37.86 -2.70 -16.81
CA ALA A 91 38.56 -3.52 -17.79
C ALA A 91 37.73 -4.75 -18.24
N MET A 92 36.73 -5.19 -17.47
CA MET A 92 35.82 -6.26 -17.87
C MET A 92 34.95 -5.90 -19.08
N LEU A 93 34.71 -4.61 -19.34
CA LEU A 93 33.84 -4.16 -20.43
C LEU A 93 34.36 -4.59 -21.80
N SER A 94 35.68 -4.74 -21.97
CA SER A 94 36.27 -5.21 -23.22
C SER A 94 36.05 -6.70 -23.48
N LEU A 95 35.61 -7.46 -22.47
CA LEU A 95 35.29 -8.88 -22.59
C LEU A 95 33.83 -9.14 -22.93
N PHE A 96 32.99 -8.10 -22.98
CA PHE A 96 31.57 -8.26 -23.27
C PHE A 96 31.32 -8.21 -24.77
N PRO A 97 30.65 -9.22 -25.35
CA PRO A 97 30.17 -9.16 -26.72
C PRO A 97 29.23 -7.96 -26.93
N GLU A 98 29.13 -7.45 -28.15
CA GLU A 98 28.25 -6.32 -28.48
C GLU A 98 26.79 -6.59 -28.11
N THR A 99 26.31 -7.83 -28.26
CA THR A 99 24.97 -8.27 -27.84
C THR A 99 24.75 -8.09 -26.34
N THR A 100 25.75 -8.39 -25.52
CA THR A 100 25.69 -8.21 -24.06
C THR A 100 25.62 -6.73 -23.69
N LEU A 101 26.30 -5.85 -24.43
CA LEU A 101 26.21 -4.39 -24.24
C LEU A 101 24.84 -3.83 -24.68
N LYS A 102 24.21 -4.40 -25.70
CA LYS A 102 22.81 -4.07 -26.06
C LYS A 102 21.85 -4.48 -24.95
N HIS A 103 22.02 -5.69 -24.40
CA HIS A 103 21.23 -6.18 -23.27
C HIS A 103 21.43 -5.33 -22.01
N TYR A 104 22.63 -4.79 -21.78
CA TYR A 104 22.90 -3.85 -20.70
C TYR A 104 21.98 -2.63 -20.76
N ALA A 105 21.83 -1.99 -21.93
CA ALA A 105 20.99 -0.80 -22.08
C ALA A 105 19.54 -1.11 -21.69
N TYR A 106 18.98 -2.20 -22.22
CA TYR A 106 17.63 -2.65 -21.89
C TYR A 106 17.45 -2.98 -20.40
N LEU A 107 18.38 -3.74 -19.81
CA LEU A 107 18.30 -4.14 -18.40
C LEU A 107 18.53 -2.96 -17.45
N ARG A 108 19.32 -1.97 -17.85
CA ARG A 108 19.53 -0.74 -17.10
C ARG A 108 18.24 0.08 -17.01
N ASP A 109 17.49 0.15 -18.09
CA ASP A 109 16.20 0.87 -18.13
C ASP A 109 15.10 0.12 -17.38
N THR A 110 15.06 -1.21 -17.49
CA THR A 110 13.99 -2.04 -16.90
C THR A 110 14.25 -2.41 -15.43
N MET A 111 15.50 -2.56 -15.00
CA MET A 111 15.88 -3.00 -13.64
C MET A 111 17.02 -2.16 -13.03
N PRO A 112 16.82 -0.84 -12.86
CA PRO A 112 17.87 0.08 -12.41
C PRO A 112 18.39 -0.20 -11.00
N ASN A 113 17.62 -0.90 -10.16
CA ASN A 113 18.01 -1.26 -8.80
C ASN A 113 19.03 -2.41 -8.75
N PHE A 114 19.07 -3.26 -9.79
CA PHE A 114 19.98 -4.40 -9.87
C PHE A 114 21.15 -4.15 -10.82
N VAL A 115 20.95 -3.35 -11.87
CA VAL A 115 21.98 -3.08 -12.89
C VAL A 115 22.58 -1.69 -12.67
N PRO A 116 23.88 -1.60 -12.31
CA PRO A 116 24.55 -0.33 -12.07
C PRO A 116 24.85 0.37 -13.38
N ARG A 117 25.25 1.64 -13.28
CA ARG A 117 25.76 2.36 -14.44
C ARG A 117 27.20 2.00 -14.72
N LEU A 118 27.48 1.72 -15.98
CA LEU A 118 28.80 1.42 -16.51
C LEU A 118 29.21 2.52 -17.47
N ALA A 119 30.52 2.77 -17.57
CA ALA A 119 31.11 3.72 -18.51
C ALA A 119 31.15 3.14 -19.95
N VAL A 120 30.01 2.63 -20.43
CA VAL A 120 29.85 2.09 -21.78
C VAL A 120 29.40 3.24 -22.67
N GLY A 121 30.34 3.80 -23.45
CA GLY A 121 30.05 4.85 -24.43
C GLY A 121 29.63 6.19 -23.84
N GLY A 122 30.61 7.05 -23.55
CA GLY A 122 30.48 8.51 -23.40
C GLY A 122 29.32 9.07 -22.57
N ASP A 123 29.61 9.42 -21.31
CA ASP A 123 28.90 10.40 -20.45
C ASP A 123 27.46 10.78 -20.84
N THR A 124 26.51 9.91 -20.56
CA THR A 124 25.11 10.34 -20.38
C THR A 124 24.96 10.93 -18.98
N LYS A 125 25.25 12.23 -18.86
CA LYS A 125 24.89 13.03 -17.68
C LYS A 125 23.39 12.90 -17.46
N GLU A 126 22.99 12.23 -16.39
CA GLU A 126 21.59 12.14 -16.02
C GLU A 126 21.09 13.54 -15.68
N LEU A 127 20.04 13.97 -16.38
CA LEU A 127 19.10 14.94 -15.83
C LEU A 127 18.47 14.27 -14.61
N ASN A 128 19.10 14.43 -13.45
CA ASN A 128 18.41 14.30 -12.18
C ASN A 128 17.32 15.37 -12.19
N LEU A 129 16.16 15.03 -12.78
CA LEU A 129 14.94 15.76 -12.58
C LEU A 129 14.67 15.66 -11.09
N VAL A 130 15.06 16.69 -10.35
CA VAL A 130 14.76 16.87 -8.94
C VAL A 130 13.24 17.04 -8.83
N GLY A 131 12.49 15.94 -8.95
CA GLY A 131 11.03 15.93 -8.88
C GLY A 131 10.51 16.32 -7.50
N SER A 132 11.33 16.14 -6.45
CA SER A 132 10.93 16.40 -5.07
C SER A 132 10.58 17.88 -4.80
N THR A 133 11.27 18.84 -5.43
CA THR A 133 10.95 20.27 -5.26
C THR A 133 9.68 20.65 -6.02
N GLY A 134 9.48 20.11 -7.22
CA GLY A 134 8.28 20.31 -8.04
C GLY A 134 7.02 19.75 -7.36
N SER A 135 7.07 18.52 -6.85
CA SER A 135 5.95 17.87 -6.14
C SER A 135 5.50 18.67 -4.92
N ARG A 136 6.46 19.17 -4.13
CA ARG A 136 6.18 19.99 -2.95
C ARG A 136 5.55 21.34 -3.33
N GLN A 137 6.14 22.05 -4.30
CA GLN A 137 5.64 23.35 -4.74
C GLN A 137 4.25 23.24 -5.37
N PHE A 138 4.00 22.16 -6.11
CA PHE A 138 2.67 21.83 -6.63
C PHE A 138 1.65 21.68 -5.49
N LEU A 139 1.97 20.87 -4.48
CA LEU A 139 1.10 20.70 -3.32
C LEU A 139 0.86 22.02 -2.59
N GLU A 140 1.90 22.81 -2.32
CA GLU A 140 1.79 24.15 -1.69
C GLU A 140 0.84 25.06 -2.47
N THR A 141 0.98 25.09 -3.79
CA THR A 141 0.12 25.88 -4.67
C THR A 141 -1.33 25.40 -4.59
N LEU A 142 -1.55 24.10 -4.66
CA LEU A 142 -2.87 23.47 -4.57
C LEU A 142 -3.54 23.80 -3.23
N LEU A 143 -2.86 23.61 -2.10
CA LEU A 143 -3.39 23.93 -0.78
C LEU A 143 -3.72 25.43 -0.65
N SER A 144 -2.85 26.30 -1.14
CA SER A 144 -3.07 27.74 -1.10
C SER A 144 -4.31 28.16 -1.92
N ASN A 145 -4.55 27.53 -3.07
CA ASN A 145 -5.71 27.80 -3.92
C ASN A 145 -7.02 27.39 -3.23
N ILE A 146 -7.03 26.23 -2.56
CA ILE A 146 -8.19 25.76 -1.78
C ILE A 146 -8.42 26.68 -0.58
N GLN A 147 -7.35 27.16 0.08
CA GLN A 147 -7.45 28.08 1.20
C GLN A 147 -8.04 29.44 0.78
N ARG A 148 -7.66 29.97 -0.39
CA ARG A 148 -8.26 31.21 -0.92
C ARG A 148 -9.74 31.04 -1.23
N ALA A 149 -10.18 29.84 -1.60
CA ALA A 149 -11.58 29.52 -1.85
C ALA A 149 -12.39 29.21 -0.58
N TYR A 150 -11.84 29.43 0.64
CA TYR A 150 -12.49 29.09 1.91
C TYR A 150 -13.93 29.62 2.03
N SER A 151 -14.16 30.87 1.63
CA SER A 151 -15.46 31.54 1.70
C SER A 151 -16.44 31.19 0.57
N ALA A 152 -16.01 30.42 -0.44
CA ALA A 152 -16.81 30.08 -1.62
C ALA A 152 -17.09 28.57 -1.67
N PRO A 153 -18.18 28.07 -1.07
CA PRO A 153 -18.39 26.63 -0.84
C PRO A 153 -18.45 25.82 -2.14
N GLN A 154 -19.16 26.30 -3.16
CA GLN A 154 -19.27 25.57 -4.44
C GLN A 154 -17.92 25.48 -5.17
N ALA A 155 -17.19 26.59 -5.25
CA ALA A 155 -15.86 26.62 -5.85
C ALA A 155 -14.89 25.71 -5.08
N ARG A 156 -14.93 25.75 -3.75
CA ARG A 156 -14.09 24.90 -2.90
C ARG A 156 -14.39 23.43 -3.05
N GLN A 157 -15.65 23.03 -3.16
CA GLN A 157 -16.03 21.63 -3.41
C GLN A 157 -15.52 21.14 -4.77
N ALA A 158 -15.60 21.98 -5.81
CA ALA A 158 -15.03 21.66 -7.12
C ALA A 158 -13.50 21.52 -7.06
N LEU A 159 -12.82 22.43 -6.36
CA LEU A 159 -11.37 22.37 -6.16
C LEU A 159 -10.93 21.15 -5.35
N LEU A 160 -11.64 20.81 -4.27
CA LEU A 160 -11.36 19.61 -3.48
C LEU A 160 -11.48 18.34 -4.33
N LYS A 161 -12.53 18.26 -5.17
CA LYS A 161 -12.73 17.11 -6.05
C LYS A 161 -11.61 16.99 -7.10
N ALA A 162 -11.27 18.09 -7.77
CA ALA A 162 -10.17 18.11 -8.74
C ALA A 162 -8.83 17.77 -8.08
N ALA A 163 -8.58 18.31 -6.88
CA ALA A 163 -7.38 18.04 -6.11
C ALA A 163 -7.21 16.56 -5.76
N GLN A 164 -8.29 15.82 -5.48
CA GLN A 164 -8.17 14.39 -5.20
C GLN A 164 -7.60 13.62 -6.40
N ASP A 165 -8.11 13.89 -7.60
CA ASP A 165 -7.61 13.25 -8.84
C ASP A 165 -6.14 13.59 -9.11
N ASP A 166 -5.75 14.86 -8.87
CA ASP A 166 -4.36 15.31 -9.02
C ASP A 166 -3.42 14.68 -7.98
N LEU A 167 -3.88 14.53 -6.73
CA LEU A 167 -3.11 13.93 -5.65
C LEU A 167 -2.92 12.42 -5.83
N ASP A 168 -3.95 11.74 -6.36
CA ASP A 168 -3.85 10.32 -6.67
C ASP A 168 -2.79 10.08 -7.78
N ARG A 169 -2.74 10.96 -8.80
CA ARG A 169 -1.67 10.95 -9.81
C ARG A 169 -0.30 11.28 -9.22
N LEU A 170 -0.22 12.29 -8.36
CA LEU A 170 1.04 12.65 -7.69
C LEU A 170 1.58 11.48 -6.87
N ALA A 171 0.70 10.70 -6.24
CA ALA A 171 1.08 9.53 -5.46
C ALA A 171 1.65 8.37 -6.30
N GLU A 172 1.32 8.30 -7.58
CA GLU A 172 1.85 7.34 -8.55
C GLU A 172 3.19 7.82 -9.14
N ILE A 173 3.33 9.13 -9.39
CA ILE A 173 4.51 9.73 -10.02
C ILE A 173 5.69 9.86 -9.04
N ASP A 174 5.42 10.26 -7.79
CA ASP A 174 6.45 10.51 -6.78
C ASP A 174 6.27 9.59 -5.55
N PRO A 175 6.95 8.44 -5.51
CA PRO A 175 6.89 7.50 -4.39
C PRO A 175 7.31 8.12 -3.04
N ALA A 176 8.19 9.12 -3.04
CA ALA A 176 8.64 9.76 -1.81
C ALA A 176 7.52 10.57 -1.15
N PHE A 177 6.69 11.22 -1.98
CA PHE A 177 5.54 12.04 -1.58
C PHE A 177 4.20 11.29 -1.52
N SER A 178 4.18 10.02 -1.95
CA SER A 178 2.97 9.20 -2.05
C SER A 178 2.16 9.16 -0.74
N GLY A 179 2.81 9.05 0.42
CA GLY A 179 2.10 9.03 1.71
C GLY A 179 1.37 10.35 2.01
N THR A 180 2.04 11.49 1.82
CA THR A 180 1.47 12.83 1.99
C THR A 180 0.33 13.09 1.00
N ALA A 181 0.50 12.73 -0.27
CA ALA A 181 -0.53 12.92 -1.28
C ALA A 181 -1.80 12.08 -0.98
N ASN A 182 -1.62 10.80 -0.60
CA ASN A 182 -2.73 9.94 -0.21
C ASN A 182 -3.43 10.43 1.07
N PHE A 183 -2.67 10.88 2.08
CA PHE A 183 -3.25 11.45 3.30
C PHE A 183 -4.13 12.65 2.99
N THR A 184 -3.60 13.56 2.16
CA THR A 184 -4.29 14.79 1.75
C THR A 184 -5.54 14.46 0.91
N SER A 185 -5.46 13.49 -0.02
CA SER A 185 -6.59 13.03 -0.84
C SER A 185 -7.71 12.44 0.02
N VAL A 186 -7.37 11.60 1.01
CA VAL A 186 -8.36 11.04 1.95
C VAL A 186 -8.97 12.13 2.83
N PHE A 187 -8.16 13.07 3.32
CA PHE A 187 -8.61 14.20 4.12
C PHE A 187 -9.60 15.09 3.35
N PHE A 188 -9.28 15.46 2.11
CA PHE A 188 -10.18 16.22 1.23
C PHE A 188 -11.46 15.48 0.91
N GLY A 189 -11.37 14.17 0.66
CA GLY A 189 -12.55 13.34 0.47
C GLY A 189 -13.46 13.31 1.70
N ALA A 190 -12.90 13.29 2.91
CA ALA A 190 -13.67 13.34 4.16
C ALA A 190 -14.34 14.71 4.34
N GLN A 191 -13.60 15.79 4.09
CA GLN A 191 -14.10 17.16 4.17
C GLN A 191 -15.26 17.42 3.18
N LEU A 192 -15.10 16.98 1.93
CA LEU A 192 -16.14 17.07 0.90
C LEU A 192 -17.42 16.34 1.32
N GLN A 193 -17.29 15.12 1.87
CA GLN A 193 -18.43 14.34 2.36
C GLN A 193 -19.10 14.98 3.58
N MET A 194 -18.33 15.57 4.50
CA MET A 194 -18.90 16.30 5.64
C MET A 194 -19.74 17.47 5.18
N GLU A 195 -19.24 18.28 4.24
CA GLU A 195 -19.98 19.45 3.76
C GLU A 195 -21.28 19.07 3.07
N GLN A 196 -21.25 18.01 2.27
CA GLN A 196 -22.47 17.48 1.65
C GLN A 196 -23.46 17.07 2.74
N LEU A 197 -23.03 16.25 3.70
CA LEU A 197 -23.89 15.73 4.78
C LEU A 197 -24.38 16.83 5.74
N GLN A 198 -23.59 17.89 5.95
CA GLN A 198 -23.99 19.03 6.79
C GLN A 198 -25.21 19.76 6.22
N LEU A 199 -25.37 19.84 4.88
CA LEU A 199 -26.56 20.42 4.26
C LEU A 199 -27.85 19.64 4.60
N ALA A 200 -27.78 18.32 4.77
CA ALA A 200 -28.95 17.53 5.21
C ALA A 200 -29.36 17.90 6.64
N THR A 201 -28.42 18.37 7.47
CA THR A 201 -28.75 18.79 8.84
C THR A 201 -29.57 20.08 8.87
N THR A 202 -29.62 20.87 7.80
CA THR A 202 -30.45 22.09 7.72
C THR A 202 -31.80 21.85 7.05
N GLY A 203 -32.12 20.61 6.67
CA GLY A 203 -33.38 20.26 6.00
C GLY A 203 -33.35 20.47 4.49
N GLN A 204 -32.19 20.77 3.91
CA GLN A 204 -32.02 20.82 2.47
C GLN A 204 -31.96 19.41 1.88
N SER A 205 -32.66 19.20 0.76
CA SER A 205 -32.67 17.91 0.06
C SER A 205 -31.30 17.63 -0.55
N ILE A 206 -30.66 16.55 -0.09
CA ILE A 206 -29.47 15.98 -0.72
C ILE A 206 -29.91 14.94 -1.76
N LYS A 207 -29.32 14.97 -2.96
CA LYS A 207 -29.60 13.98 -4.03
C LYS A 207 -28.98 12.59 -3.76
N ALA A 208 -27.99 12.51 -2.88
CA ALA A 208 -27.22 11.32 -2.56
C ALA A 208 -27.78 10.53 -1.35
N PRO A 209 -27.61 9.19 -1.33
CA PRO A 209 -28.03 8.34 -0.20
C PRO A 209 -27.20 8.65 1.06
N ILE A 210 -27.82 9.36 2.02
CA ILE A 210 -27.19 9.84 3.27
C ILE A 210 -26.45 8.71 4.01
N LYS A 211 -27.07 7.52 4.10
CA LYS A 211 -26.51 6.36 4.80
C LYS A 211 -25.19 5.89 4.17
N GLU A 212 -25.12 5.83 2.84
CA GLU A 212 -23.90 5.41 2.13
C GLU A 212 -22.80 6.48 2.25
N CYS A 213 -23.16 7.75 2.09
CA CYS A 213 -22.23 8.87 2.29
C CYS A 213 -21.63 8.85 3.70
N LEU A 214 -22.44 8.55 4.72
CA LEU A 214 -22.01 8.45 6.11
C LEU A 214 -21.08 7.25 6.35
N LEU A 215 -21.39 6.08 5.77
CA LEU A 215 -20.51 4.92 5.82
C LEU A 215 -19.15 5.21 5.16
N GLN A 216 -19.15 5.91 4.02
CA GLN A 216 -17.91 6.32 3.36
C GLN A 216 -17.13 7.35 4.18
N LEU A 217 -17.81 8.30 4.83
CA LEU A 217 -17.16 9.27 5.70
C LEU A 217 -16.47 8.57 6.88
N ILE A 218 -17.18 7.65 7.55
CA ILE A 218 -16.61 6.86 8.64
C ILE A 218 -15.42 6.04 8.15
N LYS A 219 -15.52 5.41 6.97
CA LYS A 219 -14.41 4.67 6.36
C LYS A 219 -13.19 5.57 6.15
N LYS A 220 -13.36 6.79 5.64
CA LYS A 220 -12.25 7.76 5.46
C LYS A 220 -11.64 8.19 6.79
N CYS A 221 -12.45 8.44 7.82
CA CYS A 221 -11.93 8.73 9.17
C CYS A 221 -11.10 7.57 9.73
N LEU A 222 -11.57 6.32 9.55
CA LEU A 222 -10.81 5.13 9.94
C LEU A 222 -9.50 5.01 9.15
N MET A 223 -9.51 5.35 7.85
CA MET A 223 -8.28 5.40 7.04
C MET A 223 -7.28 6.42 7.59
N LEU A 224 -7.73 7.65 7.89
CA LEU A 224 -6.88 8.70 8.47
C LEU A 224 -6.25 8.29 9.80
N GLN A 225 -7.01 7.58 10.64
CA GLN A 225 -6.56 7.11 11.95
C GLN A 225 -5.56 5.95 11.89
N ASN A 226 -5.68 5.07 10.89
CA ASN A 226 -5.02 3.76 10.94
C ASN A 226 -4.08 3.47 9.77
N LEU A 227 -4.20 4.14 8.62
CA LEU A 227 -3.35 3.82 7.47
C LEU A 227 -2.10 4.69 7.37
N PHE A 228 -1.99 5.76 8.14
CA PHE A 228 -0.89 6.72 8.02
C PHE A 228 0.03 6.69 9.23
N SER A 229 1.33 6.84 8.98
CA SER A 229 2.38 6.92 10.00
C SER A 229 3.23 8.17 9.78
N ASN A 230 4.07 8.50 10.77
CA ASN A 230 4.88 9.72 10.81
C ASN A 230 4.06 11.01 10.75
N LEU A 231 2.85 10.97 11.32
CA LEU A 231 2.00 12.14 11.52
C LEU A 231 2.60 13.00 12.64
N THR A 232 2.75 14.30 12.38
CA THR A 232 3.08 15.28 13.43
C THR A 232 1.95 15.39 14.46
N THR A 233 2.22 16.05 15.59
CA THR A 233 1.19 16.34 16.60
C THR A 233 0.02 17.15 16.02
N ASP A 234 0.31 18.09 15.11
CA ASP A 234 -0.70 18.86 14.39
C ASP A 234 -1.53 17.99 13.43
N ASP A 235 -0.88 17.08 12.69
CA ASP A 235 -1.60 16.12 11.83
C ASP A 235 -2.53 15.22 12.64
N GLN A 236 -2.05 14.71 13.78
CA GLN A 236 -2.84 13.87 14.69
C GLN A 236 -4.03 14.64 15.26
N LEU A 237 -3.86 15.91 15.63
CA LEU A 237 -4.95 16.78 16.04
C LEU A 237 -5.97 16.94 14.93
N LEU A 238 -5.54 17.24 13.70
CA LEU A 238 -6.43 17.40 12.55
C LEU A 238 -7.27 16.14 12.31
N VAL A 239 -6.66 14.96 12.41
CA VAL A 239 -7.39 13.67 12.32
C VAL A 239 -8.41 13.52 13.44
N LYS A 240 -8.04 13.84 14.70
CA LYS A 240 -8.97 13.77 15.85
C LYS A 240 -10.15 14.75 15.68
N GLN A 241 -9.90 15.99 15.25
CA GLN A 241 -10.96 16.97 14.97
C GLN A 241 -11.89 16.50 13.84
N MET A 242 -11.32 15.96 12.76
CA MET A 242 -12.09 15.38 11.65
C MET A 242 -12.99 14.24 12.15
N CYS A 243 -12.46 13.33 12.98
CA CYS A 243 -13.23 12.21 13.52
C CYS A 243 -14.33 12.68 14.50
N LEU A 244 -14.06 13.69 15.33
CA LEU A 244 -15.05 14.28 16.23
C LEU A 244 -16.21 14.91 15.44
N ARG A 245 -15.88 15.69 14.41
CA ARG A 245 -16.85 16.29 13.47
C ARG A 245 -17.70 15.23 12.79
N ALA A 246 -17.08 14.20 12.24
CA ALA A 246 -17.77 13.08 11.61
C ALA A 246 -18.75 12.38 12.57
N SER A 247 -18.31 12.12 13.80
CA SER A 247 -19.13 11.44 14.81
C SER A 247 -20.29 12.31 15.29
N ALA A 248 -20.09 13.61 15.44
CA ALA A 248 -21.15 14.55 15.81
C ALA A 248 -22.21 14.63 14.70
N LEU A 249 -21.77 14.72 13.45
CA LEU A 249 -22.64 14.71 12.27
C LEU A 249 -23.44 13.40 12.15
N ASN A 250 -22.78 12.26 12.38
CA ASN A 250 -23.42 10.95 12.39
C ASN A 250 -24.56 10.86 13.43
N LEU A 251 -24.29 11.29 14.67
CA LEU A 251 -25.33 11.33 15.71
C LEU A 251 -26.51 12.22 15.31
N VAL A 252 -26.24 13.43 14.81
CA VAL A 252 -27.28 14.39 14.39
C VAL A 252 -28.17 13.80 13.30
N LEU A 253 -27.59 13.18 12.28
CA LEU A 253 -28.34 12.60 11.17
C LEU A 253 -29.16 11.38 11.61
N ILE A 254 -28.60 10.48 12.44
CA ILE A 254 -29.33 9.30 12.93
C ILE A 254 -30.51 9.71 13.82
N VAL A 255 -30.33 10.67 14.72
CA VAL A 255 -31.41 11.17 15.59
C VAL A 255 -32.51 11.86 14.78
N LYS A 256 -32.15 12.57 13.70
CA LYS A 256 -33.12 13.20 12.80
C LYS A 256 -33.92 12.20 11.97
N ASP A 257 -33.26 11.16 11.46
CA ASP A 257 -33.89 10.13 10.62
C ASP A 257 -34.85 9.24 11.42
N ARG A 258 -34.66 9.11 12.75
CA ARG A 258 -35.47 8.28 13.67
C ARG A 258 -35.58 6.80 13.30
N SER A 259 -34.82 6.35 12.30
CA SER A 259 -34.90 5.00 11.74
C SER A 259 -34.10 3.96 12.55
N GLN A 260 -33.13 4.42 13.35
CA GLN A 260 -32.19 3.57 14.07
C GLN A 260 -31.92 4.08 15.49
N SER A 261 -31.41 3.18 16.33
CA SER A 261 -30.98 3.54 17.70
C SER A 261 -29.80 4.51 17.65
N ALA A 262 -29.96 5.65 18.32
CA ALA A 262 -28.92 6.67 18.47
C ALA A 262 -27.93 6.37 19.61
N LEU A 263 -28.12 5.29 20.38
CA LEU A 263 -27.28 4.98 21.54
C LEU A 263 -25.83 4.70 21.14
N GLY A 264 -25.60 3.84 20.16
CA GLY A 264 -24.25 3.52 19.65
C GLY A 264 -23.51 4.74 19.10
N PRO A 265 -24.11 5.53 18.19
CA PRO A 265 -23.53 6.79 17.71
C PRO A 265 -23.23 7.80 18.82
N CYS A 266 -24.09 7.88 19.84
CA CYS A 266 -23.86 8.75 20.99
C CYS A 266 -22.67 8.30 21.83
N GLN A 267 -22.58 7.01 22.15
CA GLN A 267 -21.44 6.44 22.89
C GLN A 267 -20.13 6.63 22.12
N LEU A 268 -20.15 6.43 20.80
CA LEU A 268 -18.99 6.67 19.93
C LEU A 268 -18.54 8.13 19.98
N LEU A 269 -19.48 9.08 19.90
CA LEU A 269 -19.17 10.51 20.00
C LEU A 269 -18.51 10.85 21.34
N LEU A 270 -19.07 10.35 22.45
CA LEU A 270 -18.52 10.59 23.79
C LEU A 270 -17.10 10.01 23.93
N HIS A 271 -16.88 8.80 23.40
CA HIS A 271 -15.57 8.18 23.39
C HIS A 271 -14.54 8.99 22.59
N ILE A 272 -14.89 9.42 21.38
CA ILE A 272 -14.02 10.26 20.53
C ILE A 272 -13.77 11.63 21.19
N ALA A 273 -14.78 12.22 21.82
CA ALA A 273 -14.64 13.48 22.55
C ALA A 273 -13.69 13.35 23.75
N SER A 274 -13.80 12.24 24.51
CA SER A 274 -12.87 11.95 25.61
C SER A 274 -11.43 11.79 25.11
N ASP A 275 -11.23 11.01 24.04
CA ASP A 275 -9.91 10.79 23.43
C ASP A 275 -9.30 12.10 22.87
N ALA A 276 -10.11 12.95 22.25
CA ALA A 276 -9.67 14.28 21.79
C ALA A 276 -9.31 15.21 22.96
N SER A 277 -10.11 15.19 24.04
CA SER A 277 -9.84 15.98 25.25
C SER A 277 -8.55 15.54 25.94
N SER A 278 -8.33 14.23 26.11
CA SER A 278 -7.09 13.70 26.70
C SER A 278 -5.88 14.07 25.85
N PHE A 279 -5.97 13.95 24.52
CA PHE A 279 -4.88 14.34 23.63
C PHE A 279 -4.50 15.83 23.73
N LEU A 280 -5.49 16.73 23.83
CA LEU A 280 -5.24 18.17 24.01
C LEU A 280 -4.66 18.49 25.39
N GLN A 281 -5.04 17.75 26.43
CA GLN A 281 -4.47 17.90 27.77
C GLN A 281 -3.00 17.44 27.81
N GLU A 282 -2.65 16.38 27.09
CA GLU A 282 -1.27 15.91 26.94
C GLU A 282 -0.41 16.86 26.08
N ASN A 283 -1.02 17.62 25.16
CA ASN A 283 -0.35 18.48 24.20
C ASN A 283 -0.81 19.94 24.34
N THR A 284 -0.48 20.59 25.46
CA THR A 284 -0.99 21.92 25.85
C THR A 284 -0.64 23.08 24.90
N LEU A 285 0.34 22.90 24.02
CA LEU A 285 0.72 23.89 23.00
C LEU A 285 -0.25 23.90 21.80
N LEU A 286 -1.04 22.86 21.62
CA LEU A 286 -1.96 22.73 20.51
C LEU A 286 -3.27 23.46 20.78
N VAL A 287 -3.80 24.11 19.75
CA VAL A 287 -5.09 24.82 19.83
C VAL A 287 -6.12 24.10 18.98
N ALA A 288 -7.18 23.63 19.64
CA ALA A 288 -8.33 23.06 18.95
C ALA A 288 -9.12 24.13 18.18
N ASP A 289 -9.69 23.75 17.05
CA ASP A 289 -10.55 24.63 16.28
C ASP A 289 -11.84 25.02 17.05
N THR A 290 -12.52 26.04 16.55
CA THR A 290 -13.73 26.60 17.20
C THR A 290 -14.83 25.56 17.36
N PHE A 291 -15.00 24.68 16.37
CA PHE A 291 -15.96 23.59 16.41
C PHE A 291 -15.64 22.59 17.53
N THR A 292 -14.40 22.11 17.57
CA THR A 292 -13.96 21.07 18.51
C THR A 292 -14.04 21.59 19.93
N SER A 293 -13.54 22.80 20.16
CA SER A 293 -13.63 23.47 21.46
C SER A 293 -15.08 23.63 21.94
N ALA A 294 -15.99 24.02 21.04
CA ALA A 294 -17.41 24.17 21.37
C ALA A 294 -18.09 22.82 21.70
N ILE A 295 -17.82 21.77 20.92
CA ILE A 295 -18.35 20.42 21.17
C ILE A 295 -17.84 19.87 22.51
N LEU A 296 -16.53 19.94 22.77
CA LEU A 296 -15.94 19.44 24.01
C LEU A 296 -16.54 20.15 25.23
N THR A 297 -16.66 21.48 25.16
CA THR A 297 -17.28 22.28 26.23
C THR A 297 -18.73 21.87 26.48
N LYS A 298 -19.52 21.71 25.41
CA LYS A 298 -20.92 21.30 25.54
C LYS A 298 -21.04 19.89 26.11
N LEU A 299 -20.29 18.92 25.61
CA LEU A 299 -20.34 17.55 26.10
C LEU A 299 -19.90 17.44 27.57
N ALA A 300 -18.88 18.19 27.99
CA ALA A 300 -18.45 18.22 29.39
C ALA A 300 -19.53 18.78 30.34
N SER A 301 -20.39 19.68 29.85
CA SER A 301 -21.50 20.24 30.64
C SER A 301 -22.73 19.33 30.74
N VAL A 302 -22.79 18.24 29.95
CA VAL A 302 -23.94 17.33 29.92
C VAL A 302 -23.78 16.27 31.02
N GLY A 303 -24.48 16.46 32.16
CA GLY A 303 -24.43 15.51 33.27
C GLY A 303 -24.98 14.09 32.95
N ASP A 304 -26.08 14.00 32.21
CA ASP A 304 -26.66 12.71 31.75
C ASP A 304 -26.71 12.69 30.21
N PRO A 305 -25.74 12.05 29.53
CA PRO A 305 -25.54 12.16 28.09
C PRO A 305 -26.46 11.22 27.30
N LYS A 306 -27.77 11.36 27.51
CA LYS A 306 -28.78 10.70 26.69
C LYS A 306 -28.71 11.21 25.24
N PRO A 307 -28.88 10.36 24.22
CA PRO A 307 -28.73 10.74 22.81
C PRO A 307 -29.55 11.98 22.41
N GLY A 308 -30.80 12.07 22.87
CA GLY A 308 -31.67 13.22 22.58
C GLY A 308 -31.21 14.53 23.22
N ARG A 309 -30.59 14.49 24.42
CA ARG A 309 -30.06 15.68 25.09
C ARG A 309 -28.77 16.14 24.41
N VAL A 310 -27.86 15.20 24.17
CA VAL A 310 -26.60 15.46 23.44
C VAL A 310 -26.90 16.06 22.07
N TYR A 311 -27.84 15.48 21.33
CA TYR A 311 -28.32 16.01 20.05
C TYR A 311 -28.72 17.48 20.12
N ARG A 312 -29.55 17.87 21.10
CA ARG A 312 -30.05 19.25 21.22
C ARG A 312 -28.92 20.26 21.46
N GLU A 313 -27.93 19.89 22.27
CA GLU A 313 -26.80 20.77 22.59
C GLU A 313 -25.83 20.93 21.41
N ILE A 314 -25.58 19.86 20.65
CA ILE A 314 -24.59 19.90 19.56
C ILE A 314 -25.16 20.32 18.21
N LEU A 315 -26.47 20.15 17.98
CA LEU A 315 -27.14 20.51 16.72
C LEU A 315 -26.77 21.91 16.20
N PRO A 316 -26.85 23.00 16.99
CA PRO A 316 -26.53 24.34 16.49
C PRO A 316 -25.06 24.48 16.08
N ILE A 317 -24.16 23.75 16.74
CA ILE A 317 -22.73 23.75 16.43
C ILE A 317 -22.47 22.98 15.13
N VAL A 318 -23.13 21.83 14.93
CA VAL A 318 -23.02 21.01 13.72
C VAL A 318 -23.59 21.74 12.50
N GLN A 319 -24.71 22.46 12.65
CA GLN A 319 -25.32 23.20 11.55
C GLN A 319 -24.47 24.38 11.08
N THR A 320 -23.81 25.07 12.00
CA THR A 320 -22.98 26.26 11.71
C THR A 320 -21.49 25.95 11.56
N ALA A 321 -21.11 24.67 11.52
CA ALA A 321 -19.73 24.24 11.45
C ALA A 321 -19.04 24.80 10.19
N ALA A 322 -17.93 25.51 10.40
CA ALA A 322 -17.06 25.94 9.30
C ALA A 322 -16.20 24.75 8.80
N PRO A 323 -15.69 24.78 7.56
CA PRO A 323 -14.82 23.72 7.05
C PRO A 323 -13.59 23.50 7.93
N VAL A 324 -13.06 22.28 7.96
CA VAL A 324 -11.81 22.00 8.69
C VAL A 324 -10.66 22.75 8.03
N VAL A 325 -9.75 23.27 8.86
CA VAL A 325 -8.52 23.92 8.40
C VAL A 325 -7.70 22.92 7.58
N ILE A 326 -7.15 23.40 6.46
CA ILE A 326 -6.32 22.59 5.57
C ILE A 326 -5.02 22.22 6.29
N PRO A 327 -4.56 20.95 6.21
CA PRO A 327 -3.32 20.53 6.86
C PRO A 327 -2.11 21.30 6.34
N GLN A 328 -1.15 21.55 7.23
CA GLN A 328 0.18 21.95 6.80
C GLN A 328 0.89 20.78 6.11
N ILE A 329 1.84 21.07 5.22
CA ILE A 329 2.50 20.03 4.46
C ILE A 329 3.53 19.32 5.33
N ASN A 330 3.22 18.08 5.66
CA ASN A 330 4.18 17.13 6.20
C ASN A 330 4.63 16.17 5.09
N THR A 331 5.89 16.29 4.66
CA THR A 331 6.49 15.46 3.60
C THR A 331 6.92 14.07 4.05
N ASN A 332 6.84 13.79 5.36
CA ASN A 332 7.35 12.55 5.95
C ASN A 332 6.25 11.50 6.17
N ILE A 333 4.99 11.85 5.91
CA ILE A 333 3.85 10.94 6.06
C ILE A 333 4.08 9.71 5.18
N LYS A 334 3.88 8.53 5.76
CA LYS A 334 3.88 7.26 5.04
C LYS A 334 2.53 6.59 5.17
N MET A 335 2.14 5.83 4.14
CA MET A 335 0.89 5.09 4.11
C MET A 335 1.18 3.59 4.14
N CYS A 336 0.45 2.86 4.98
CA CYS A 336 0.42 1.42 4.99
C CYS A 336 -0.29 0.92 3.73
N LYS A 337 0.43 0.25 2.85
CA LYS A 337 -0.07 -0.32 1.59
C LYS A 337 0.38 -1.77 1.46
N ALA A 338 -0.33 -2.53 0.65
CA ALA A 338 0.09 -3.88 0.31
C ALA A 338 0.13 -4.08 -1.21
N ARG A 339 0.96 -5.03 -1.64
CA ARG A 339 1.01 -5.53 -3.00
C ARG A 339 1.00 -7.05 -2.96
N ILE A 340 -0.01 -7.64 -3.57
CA ILE A 340 -0.09 -9.10 -3.75
C ILE A 340 0.84 -9.46 -4.90
N ILE A 341 1.76 -10.39 -4.64
CA ILE A 341 2.70 -10.94 -5.62
C ILE A 341 2.16 -12.25 -6.17
N GLU A 342 1.62 -13.09 -5.28
CA GLU A 342 0.99 -14.37 -5.62
C GLU A 342 -0.27 -14.52 -4.75
N PRO A 343 -1.42 -14.98 -5.28
CA PRO A 343 -1.67 -15.39 -6.66
C PRO A 343 -1.62 -14.20 -7.64
N THR A 344 -1.32 -14.46 -8.92
CA THR A 344 -1.49 -13.48 -10.00
C THR A 344 -2.69 -13.86 -10.86
N GLU A 345 -3.26 -12.90 -11.59
CA GLU A 345 -4.37 -13.15 -12.51
C GLU A 345 -4.00 -14.12 -13.64
N SER A 346 -2.72 -14.20 -14.03
CA SER A 346 -2.23 -15.15 -15.02
C SER A 346 -2.04 -16.56 -14.46
N SER A 347 -1.54 -16.69 -13.22
CA SER A 347 -1.34 -18.00 -12.57
C SER A 347 -2.66 -18.76 -12.32
N TYR A 348 -3.77 -18.03 -12.12
CA TYR A 348 -5.07 -18.61 -11.78
C TYR A 348 -6.18 -18.06 -12.68
N SER A 349 -5.90 -18.01 -13.97
CA SER A 349 -6.81 -17.58 -15.04
C SER A 349 -7.93 -18.60 -15.30
N ALA A 350 -8.85 -18.29 -16.22
CA ALA A 350 -9.89 -19.21 -16.65
C ALA A 350 -9.34 -20.54 -17.21
N GLU A 351 -8.08 -20.57 -17.65
CA GLU A 351 -7.39 -21.77 -18.14
C GLU A 351 -6.80 -22.60 -16.98
N ASN A 352 -6.38 -21.93 -15.90
CA ASN A 352 -5.75 -22.53 -14.72
C ASN A 352 -6.67 -22.50 -13.49
N VAL A 353 -7.81 -23.17 -13.62
CA VAL A 353 -8.82 -23.28 -12.54
C VAL A 353 -8.37 -24.22 -11.44
N ILE A 354 -8.50 -23.77 -10.18
CA ILE A 354 -8.32 -24.62 -9.00
C ILE A 354 -9.53 -25.55 -8.89
N LYS A 355 -9.33 -26.83 -9.21
CA LYS A 355 -10.34 -27.88 -9.10
C LYS A 355 -10.14 -28.63 -7.78
N VAL A 356 -11.17 -28.65 -6.94
CA VAL A 356 -11.16 -29.40 -5.69
C VAL A 356 -12.47 -30.15 -5.54
N THR A 357 -12.48 -31.27 -4.83
CA THR A 357 -13.74 -31.90 -4.43
C THR A 357 -14.47 -30.99 -3.45
N ALA A 358 -15.76 -30.77 -3.66
CA ALA A 358 -16.58 -29.92 -2.82
C ALA A 358 -16.54 -30.39 -1.36
N GLY A 359 -16.45 -29.42 -0.44
CA GLY A 359 -16.25 -29.67 0.99
C GLY A 359 -14.80 -29.95 1.40
N LEU A 360 -13.89 -30.19 0.46
CA LEU A 360 -12.45 -30.27 0.74
C LEU A 360 -11.77 -28.91 0.57
N ILE A 361 -10.57 -28.81 1.13
CA ILE A 361 -9.78 -27.58 1.16
C ILE A 361 -8.80 -27.57 -0.01
N ALA A 362 -8.80 -26.48 -0.77
CA ALA A 362 -7.71 -26.12 -1.67
C ALA A 362 -6.82 -25.08 -1.00
N ALA A 363 -5.52 -25.32 -0.93
CA ALA A 363 -4.56 -24.38 -0.39
C ALA A 363 -3.93 -23.56 -1.52
N VAL A 364 -4.21 -22.27 -1.55
CA VAL A 364 -3.66 -21.32 -2.53
C VAL A 364 -2.45 -20.62 -1.92
N PRO A 365 -1.25 -20.75 -2.49
CA PRO A 365 -0.10 -19.95 -2.06
C PRO A 365 -0.43 -18.46 -2.12
N PHE A 366 -0.02 -17.74 -1.09
CA PHE A 366 -0.27 -16.31 -0.97
C PHE A 366 0.98 -15.59 -0.50
N VAL A 367 1.52 -14.76 -1.39
CA VAL A 367 2.71 -13.96 -1.13
C VAL A 367 2.37 -12.50 -1.37
N ALA A 368 2.66 -11.66 -0.38
CA ALA A 368 2.43 -10.23 -0.47
C ALA A 368 3.52 -9.44 0.22
N GLU A 369 3.78 -8.25 -0.31
CA GLU A 369 4.63 -7.24 0.30
C GLU A 369 3.75 -6.18 0.95
N LEU A 370 4.12 -5.75 2.15
CA LEU A 370 3.46 -4.65 2.85
C LEU A 370 4.49 -3.57 3.14
N GLU A 371 4.12 -2.34 2.82
CA GLU A 371 4.93 -1.17 3.06
C GLU A 371 4.36 -0.39 4.24
N ASN A 372 5.22 0.10 5.11
CA ASN A 372 4.91 0.95 6.26
C ASN A 372 3.88 0.36 7.25
N LEU A 373 3.78 -0.97 7.35
CA LEU A 373 2.97 -1.63 8.38
C LEU A 373 3.61 -1.42 9.75
N GLN A 374 2.84 -0.87 10.70
CA GLN A 374 3.33 -0.63 12.06
C GLN A 374 3.38 -1.92 12.89
N GLN A 375 4.27 -1.93 13.88
CA GLN A 375 4.42 -3.08 14.78
C GLN A 375 3.13 -3.43 15.53
N SER A 376 2.40 -2.42 16.01
CA SER A 376 1.11 -2.54 16.70
C SER A 376 0.03 -3.17 15.82
N GLN A 377 0.06 -2.89 14.51
CA GLN A 377 -0.95 -3.30 13.54
C GLN A 377 -0.79 -4.74 13.04
N ARG A 378 0.32 -5.41 13.36
CA ARG A 378 0.57 -6.79 12.93
C ARG A 378 -0.55 -7.74 13.37
N GLN A 379 -1.18 -7.49 14.52
CA GLN A 379 -2.26 -8.32 15.05
C GLN A 379 -3.61 -8.05 14.38
N ASP A 380 -3.73 -6.92 13.68
CA ASP A 380 -4.96 -6.47 13.02
C ASP A 380 -4.97 -6.88 11.55
N LEU A 381 -3.86 -7.39 11.02
CA LEU A 381 -3.76 -7.88 9.66
C LEU A 381 -4.71 -9.06 9.42
N ARG A 382 -5.47 -8.99 8.32
CA ARG A 382 -6.44 -10.00 7.89
C ARG A 382 -6.31 -10.26 6.40
N LEU A 383 -6.70 -11.47 5.99
CA LEU A 383 -6.97 -11.83 4.61
C LEU A 383 -8.47 -11.98 4.45
N LYS A 384 -9.06 -11.20 3.53
CA LYS A 384 -10.47 -11.21 3.22
C LYS A 384 -10.67 -12.03 1.95
N VAL A 385 -11.48 -13.08 2.04
CA VAL A 385 -11.85 -13.96 0.92
C VAL A 385 -13.33 -13.74 0.64
N LYS A 386 -13.66 -13.23 -0.55
CA LYS A 386 -15.04 -13.01 -0.98
C LYS A 386 -15.41 -14.01 -2.07
N TYR A 387 -16.44 -14.80 -1.80
CA TYR A 387 -16.99 -15.78 -2.72
C TYR A 387 -18.08 -15.16 -3.63
N PRO A 388 -18.40 -15.80 -4.77
CA PRO A 388 -19.41 -15.32 -5.71
C PRO A 388 -20.82 -15.15 -5.12
N ASP A 389 -21.15 -15.97 -4.12
CA ASP A 389 -22.41 -15.95 -3.38
C ASP A 389 -22.48 -14.83 -2.33
N GLN A 390 -21.53 -13.89 -2.36
CA GLN A 390 -21.34 -12.79 -1.41
C GLN A 390 -20.91 -13.22 0.00
N ASN A 391 -20.63 -14.50 0.25
CA ASN A 391 -20.05 -14.91 1.51
C ASN A 391 -18.62 -14.38 1.62
N VAL A 392 -18.31 -13.77 2.77
CA VAL A 392 -17.00 -13.19 3.06
C VAL A 392 -16.39 -13.90 4.24
N HIS A 393 -15.21 -14.49 4.05
CA HIS A 393 -14.43 -15.11 5.12
C HIS A 393 -13.23 -14.22 5.46
N ILE A 394 -13.04 -13.99 6.76
CA ILE A 394 -11.90 -13.23 7.28
C ILE A 394 -10.94 -14.21 7.95
N ILE A 395 -9.71 -14.27 7.44
CA ILE A 395 -8.67 -15.19 7.88
C ILE A 395 -7.57 -14.39 8.58
N VAL A 396 -7.13 -14.88 9.74
CA VAL A 396 -5.97 -14.33 10.45
C VAL A 396 -4.71 -15.02 9.94
N PRO A 397 -3.77 -14.31 9.30
CA PRO A 397 -2.50 -14.90 8.88
C PRO A 397 -1.68 -15.31 10.11
N ARG A 398 -0.89 -16.39 9.99
CA ARG A 398 -0.04 -16.82 11.10
C ARG A 398 1.08 -15.80 11.31
N LYS A 399 1.35 -15.46 12.57
CA LYS A 399 2.41 -14.48 12.92
C LYS A 399 3.79 -14.84 12.35
N ARG A 400 4.11 -16.14 12.25
CA ARG A 400 5.39 -16.65 11.72
C ARG A 400 5.55 -16.48 10.20
N ASP A 401 4.45 -16.29 9.50
CA ASP A 401 4.41 -16.17 8.04
C ASP A 401 4.68 -14.72 7.59
N LEU A 402 4.58 -13.75 8.51
CA LEU A 402 4.88 -12.34 8.31
C LEU A 402 6.30 -12.03 8.81
N LYS A 403 7.20 -11.62 7.91
CA LYS A 403 8.60 -11.32 8.22
C LYS A 403 9.01 -9.96 7.65
N LYS A 404 9.96 -9.28 8.27
CA LYS A 404 10.59 -8.10 7.68
C LYS A 404 11.43 -8.50 6.47
N VAL A 405 11.46 -7.65 5.45
CA VAL A 405 12.33 -7.82 4.29
C VAL A 405 13.78 -7.55 4.70
N MET A 406 14.71 -8.42 4.32
CA MET A 406 16.14 -8.24 4.61
C MET A 406 16.81 -7.40 3.53
N THR A 407 17.36 -6.25 3.90
CA THR A 407 18.19 -5.37 3.07
C THR A 407 19.67 -5.54 3.42
N GLU A 408 20.54 -4.80 2.75
CA GLU A 408 22.00 -4.84 2.99
C GLU A 408 22.41 -4.30 4.36
N GLN A 409 21.59 -3.42 4.92
CA GLN A 409 21.78 -2.80 6.22
C GLN A 409 21.09 -3.57 7.36
N GLY A 410 20.44 -4.70 7.06
CA GLY A 410 19.72 -5.53 8.02
C GLY A 410 18.23 -5.66 7.73
N GLU A 411 17.40 -5.81 8.76
CA GLU A 411 15.95 -5.83 8.59
C GLU A 411 15.42 -4.47 8.15
N SER A 412 14.63 -4.43 7.07
CA SER A 412 13.92 -3.22 6.66
C SER A 412 13.02 -2.73 7.80
N GLU A 413 13.07 -1.42 8.05
CA GLU A 413 12.21 -0.80 9.06
C GLU A 413 10.74 -0.74 8.62
N SER A 414 10.49 -0.61 7.32
CA SER A 414 9.16 -0.34 6.76
C SER A 414 8.61 -1.45 5.89
N GLN A 415 9.43 -2.37 5.37
CA GLN A 415 8.97 -3.40 4.42
C GLN A 415 8.79 -4.76 5.08
N TRP A 416 7.62 -5.34 4.85
CA TRP A 416 7.22 -6.65 5.32
C TRP A 416 6.89 -7.55 4.14
N ARG A 417 7.09 -8.85 4.33
CA ARG A 417 6.65 -9.89 3.42
C ARG A 417 5.83 -10.92 4.17
N LEU A 418 4.61 -11.13 3.70
CA LEU A 418 3.70 -12.19 4.14
C LEU A 418 3.82 -13.37 3.17
N ARG A 419 4.15 -14.56 3.67
CA ARG A 419 4.19 -15.82 2.90
C ARG A 419 3.35 -16.87 3.59
N THR A 420 2.12 -17.05 3.12
CA THR A 420 1.14 -17.95 3.73
C THR A 420 0.39 -18.76 2.66
N LYS A 421 -0.59 -19.56 3.09
CA LYS A 421 -1.53 -20.25 2.20
C LYS A 421 -2.95 -19.86 2.59
N VAL A 422 -3.73 -19.38 1.62
CA VAL A 422 -5.16 -19.12 1.78
C VAL A 422 -5.91 -20.42 1.52
N LEU A 423 -6.75 -20.81 2.48
CA LEU A 423 -7.52 -22.04 2.39
C LEU A 423 -8.90 -21.72 1.81
N LEU A 424 -9.18 -22.26 0.63
CA LEU A 424 -10.47 -22.14 -0.03
C LEU A 424 -11.25 -23.44 0.16
N SER A 425 -12.52 -23.33 0.54
CA SER A 425 -13.43 -24.47 0.68
C SER A 425 -14.85 -23.97 0.47
N HIS A 426 -15.60 -24.70 -0.35
CA HIS A 426 -16.98 -24.38 -0.64
C HIS A 426 -17.78 -25.64 -1.04
N GLY A 427 -19.11 -25.54 -0.95
CA GLY A 427 -20.03 -26.53 -1.53
C GLY A 427 -19.96 -26.57 -3.06
N VAL A 428 -20.60 -27.57 -3.66
CA VAL A 428 -20.54 -27.86 -5.10
C VAL A 428 -20.98 -26.65 -5.93
N TRP A 429 -20.21 -26.31 -6.97
CA TRP A 429 -20.58 -25.35 -8.00
C TRP A 429 -20.79 -26.05 -9.35
N THR A 430 -21.73 -25.52 -10.12
CA THR A 430 -21.97 -25.92 -11.51
C THR A 430 -20.78 -25.55 -12.39
N GLU A 431 -20.30 -24.33 -12.28
CA GLU A 431 -19.20 -23.77 -13.06
C GLU A 431 -18.04 -23.24 -12.20
N ALA A 432 -16.89 -23.01 -12.82
CA ALA A 432 -15.77 -22.34 -12.18
C ALA A 432 -16.11 -20.85 -12.04
N SER A 433 -15.82 -20.26 -10.88
CA SER A 433 -16.10 -18.83 -10.64
C SER A 433 -14.94 -18.15 -9.92
N THR A 434 -14.95 -16.82 -9.92
CA THR A 434 -13.88 -16.00 -9.35
C THR A 434 -14.08 -15.81 -7.85
N VAL A 435 -13.07 -16.18 -7.08
CA VAL A 435 -12.94 -15.83 -5.66
C VAL A 435 -11.99 -14.65 -5.54
N GLU A 436 -12.40 -13.61 -4.81
CA GLU A 436 -11.58 -12.43 -4.57
C GLU A 436 -10.82 -12.57 -3.25
N ILE A 437 -9.51 -12.37 -3.28
CA ILE A 437 -8.64 -12.40 -2.11
C ILE A 437 -8.00 -11.02 -1.93
N THR A 438 -8.14 -10.43 -0.74
CA THR A 438 -7.62 -9.09 -0.42
C THR A 438 -6.92 -9.09 0.94
N ILE A 439 -5.95 -8.20 1.12
CA ILE A 439 -5.32 -7.94 2.41
C ILE A 439 -5.96 -6.70 3.03
N CYS A 440 -6.29 -6.78 4.31
CA CYS A 440 -6.89 -5.67 5.04
C CYS A 440 -6.38 -5.57 6.49
N LEU A 441 -6.62 -4.42 7.11
CA LEU A 441 -6.48 -4.21 8.56
C LEU A 441 -7.87 -4.19 9.21
N SER A 442 -8.07 -5.01 10.25
CA SER A 442 -9.28 -5.03 11.06
C SER A 442 -9.13 -4.04 12.22
N VAL A 443 -9.61 -2.81 12.00
CA VAL A 443 -9.43 -1.70 12.97
C VAL A 443 -10.55 -1.64 14.00
N LYS A 444 -11.75 -2.10 13.64
CA LYS A 444 -12.91 -2.28 14.51
C LYS A 444 -13.69 -3.52 14.06
N PRO A 445 -14.54 -4.12 14.90
CA PRO A 445 -15.44 -5.19 14.47
C PRO A 445 -16.22 -4.76 13.22
N ASN A 446 -16.22 -5.61 12.19
CA ASN A 446 -16.86 -5.39 10.89
C ASN A 446 -16.38 -4.15 10.12
N ASN A 447 -15.19 -3.65 10.42
CA ASN A 447 -14.58 -2.54 9.70
C ASN A 447 -13.16 -2.92 9.27
N GLU A 448 -13.07 -3.47 8.06
CA GLU A 448 -11.81 -3.81 7.43
C GLU A 448 -11.37 -2.70 6.46
N LEU A 449 -10.13 -2.24 6.63
CA LEU A 449 -9.49 -1.30 5.72
C LEU A 449 -8.63 -2.08 4.73
N GLU A 450 -9.06 -2.11 3.47
CA GLU A 450 -8.35 -2.78 2.37
C GLU A 450 -7.03 -2.06 2.07
N LEU A 451 -5.93 -2.81 2.04
CA LEU A 451 -4.58 -2.28 1.80
C LEU A 451 -4.17 -2.31 0.33
N CYS A 452 -4.92 -3.03 -0.51
CA CYS A 452 -4.66 -3.22 -1.92
C CYS A 452 -5.95 -3.59 -2.67
N LYS A 453 -5.89 -3.61 -4.00
CA LYS A 453 -6.97 -4.18 -4.82
C LYS A 453 -7.08 -5.70 -4.60
N PRO A 454 -8.28 -6.28 -4.65
CA PRO A 454 -8.46 -7.74 -4.62
C PRO A 454 -7.76 -8.40 -5.81
N VAL A 455 -7.21 -9.59 -5.59
CA VAL A 455 -6.81 -10.49 -6.68
C VAL A 455 -7.89 -11.54 -6.90
N LYS A 456 -8.14 -11.88 -8.16
CA LYS A 456 -9.15 -12.87 -8.56
C LYS A 456 -8.50 -14.21 -8.83
N VAL A 457 -9.11 -15.27 -8.31
CA VAL A 457 -8.67 -16.65 -8.47
C VAL A 457 -9.84 -17.48 -8.98
N HIS A 458 -9.67 -18.21 -10.08
CA HIS A 458 -10.70 -19.13 -10.57
C HIS A 458 -10.74 -20.43 -9.75
N PHE A 459 -11.89 -20.70 -9.13
CA PHE A 459 -12.11 -21.82 -8.22
C PHE A 459 -13.32 -22.67 -8.67
N ALA A 460 -13.20 -23.99 -8.58
CA ALA A 460 -14.24 -24.93 -8.99
C ALA A 460 -14.35 -26.12 -8.01
N PRO A 461 -15.21 -26.02 -6.98
CA PRO A 461 -15.57 -27.13 -6.11
C PRO A 461 -16.50 -28.10 -6.86
N LYS A 462 -15.97 -29.27 -7.24
CA LYS A 462 -16.68 -30.30 -8.03
C LYS A 462 -17.27 -31.39 -7.14
N PRO A 463 -18.39 -32.01 -7.54
CA PRO A 463 -18.98 -33.11 -6.78
C PRO A 463 -18.00 -34.29 -6.67
N VAL A 464 -18.16 -35.08 -5.61
CA VAL A 464 -17.43 -36.34 -5.46
C VAL A 464 -17.79 -37.24 -6.64
N LYS A 465 -16.81 -37.61 -7.47
CA LYS A 465 -17.00 -38.64 -8.49
C LYS A 465 -17.21 -39.95 -7.74
N ARG A 466 -18.46 -40.40 -7.57
CA ARG A 466 -18.75 -41.79 -7.21
C ARG A 466 -18.24 -42.63 -8.38
N GLY A 467 -17.24 -43.48 -8.13
CA GLY A 467 -16.79 -44.44 -9.13
C GLY A 467 -17.96 -45.32 -9.56
N LEU A 468 -18.08 -45.52 -10.88
CA LEU A 468 -18.88 -46.61 -11.44
C LEU A 468 -18.16 -47.93 -11.18
#